data_AF-A0A820KRM4-F1
#
_entry.id   AF-A0A820KRM4-F1
#
_cell.length_a   1.000
_cell.length_b   1.000
_cell.length_c   1.000
_cell.angle_alpha   90.00
_cell.angle_beta   90.00
_cell.angle_gamma   90.00
#
_symmetry.space_group_name_H-M   'P 1'
#
loop_
_entity.id
_entity.type
_entity.pdbx_description
1 polymer ?
#
loop_
_entity_poly.entity_id
_entity_poly.type
_entity_poly.pdbx_seq_one_letter_code
_entity_poly.pdbx_strand_id
1 'polypeptide(L)'
;NKNDVEPLRIPLLIVGSKYDEFQKLEPEAKKTIIKTLRFLAFYHGATLLSYSEKQESVYLKSAIHHLLFDTNLPEKQPQIDYQKPLYIKSGSDTLEQVGPPPIPEYELGDLREQTPLAVWRAAYCKRFPQE
;
A
#
# COMPACT_ATOMS: atom_id res chain seq x y z
N ASN A 1 8.01 -22.71 3.79
CA ASN A 1 6.98 -21.84 4.39
C ASN A 1 7.61 -20.57 4.95
N LYS A 2 8.01 -19.63 4.08
CA LYS A 2 8.16 -18.23 4.49
C LYS A 2 6.75 -17.65 4.42
N ASN A 3 6.25 -17.07 5.50
CA ASN A 3 4.95 -16.39 5.46
C ASN A 3 5.10 -15.15 4.56
N ASP A 4 4.24 -15.00 3.57
CA ASP A 4 4.20 -13.81 2.70
C ASP A 4 3.63 -12.57 3.40
N VAL A 5 3.29 -12.71 4.69
CA VAL A 5 2.72 -11.69 5.57
C VAL A 5 3.43 -11.71 6.92
N GLU A 6 3.53 -10.54 7.54
CA GLU A 6 3.99 -10.32 8.91
C GLU A 6 3.10 -9.26 9.59
N PRO A 7 1.89 -9.66 10.03
CA PRO A 7 0.95 -8.75 10.66
C PRO A 7 1.50 -8.19 11.96
N LEU A 8 1.22 -6.91 12.22
CA LEU A 8 1.51 -6.31 13.51
C LEU A 8 0.49 -6.76 14.56
N ARG A 9 0.91 -6.82 15.83
CA ARG A 9 0.02 -7.16 16.97
C ARG A 9 -0.88 -6.00 17.42
N ILE A 10 -0.90 -4.91 16.64
CA ILE A 10 -1.69 -3.72 16.88
C ILE A 10 -2.40 -3.33 15.58
N PRO A 11 -3.61 -2.75 15.64
CA PRO A 11 -4.27 -2.21 14.47
C PRO A 11 -3.39 -1.16 13.76
N LEU A 12 -3.29 -1.24 12.42
CA LEU A 12 -2.47 -0.35 11.62
C LEU A 12 -3.29 0.34 10.52
N LEU A 13 -3.08 1.64 10.39
CA LEU A 13 -3.62 2.49 9.33
C LEU A 13 -2.47 3.20 8.62
N ILE A 14 -2.39 3.04 7.30
CA ILE A 14 -1.45 3.74 6.43
C ILE A 14 -2.21 4.81 5.66
N VAL A 15 -1.73 6.06 5.75
CA VAL A 15 -2.36 7.21 5.09
C VAL A 15 -1.38 7.89 4.14
N GLY A 16 -1.67 7.87 2.85
CA GLY A 16 -0.99 8.69 1.85
C GLY A 16 -1.60 10.08 1.81
N SER A 17 -0.94 11.06 2.42
CA SER A 17 -1.38 12.47 2.42
C SER A 17 -0.97 13.22 1.15
N LYS A 18 -1.45 14.47 0.99
CA LYS A 18 -1.19 15.34 -0.18
C LYS A 18 -1.46 14.62 -1.51
N TYR A 19 -2.57 13.88 -1.57
CA TYR A 19 -2.97 13.14 -2.77
C TYR A 19 -3.05 14.04 -4.03
N ASP A 20 -3.38 15.33 -3.87
CA ASP A 20 -3.39 16.29 -4.97
C ASP A 20 -1.99 16.58 -5.55
N GLU A 21 -0.93 16.53 -4.74
CA GLU A 21 0.46 16.57 -5.23
C GLU A 21 0.88 15.23 -5.83
N PHE A 22 0.50 14.12 -5.21
CA PHE A 22 0.74 12.77 -5.75
C PHE A 22 0.19 12.62 -7.17
N GLN A 23 -1.00 13.17 -7.45
CA GLN A 23 -1.61 13.10 -8.78
C GLN A 23 -0.75 13.70 -9.89
N LYS A 24 0.12 14.67 -9.57
CA LYS A 24 1.02 15.36 -10.52
C LYS A 24 2.25 14.53 -10.89
N LEU A 25 2.53 13.45 -10.18
CA LEU A 25 3.65 12.57 -10.51
C LEU A 25 3.43 11.84 -11.82
N GLU A 26 4.54 11.43 -12.45
CA GLU A 26 4.51 10.61 -13.67
C GLU A 26 3.78 9.27 -13.42
N PRO A 27 3.05 8.72 -14.41
CA PRO A 27 2.26 7.50 -14.23
C PRO A 27 3.06 6.30 -13.71
N GLU A 28 4.29 6.15 -14.15
CA GLU A 28 5.17 5.06 -13.70
C GLU A 28 5.53 5.20 -12.21
N ALA A 29 5.87 6.41 -11.76
CA ALA A 29 6.14 6.67 -10.35
C ALA A 29 4.88 6.40 -9.49
N LYS A 30 3.71 6.85 -9.94
CA LYS A 30 2.43 6.58 -9.26
C LYS A 30 2.16 5.08 -9.11
N LYS A 31 2.37 4.31 -10.18
CA LYS A 31 2.21 2.84 -10.17
C LYS A 31 3.17 2.20 -9.15
N THR A 32 4.45 2.56 -9.16
CA THR A 32 5.44 1.99 -8.21
C THR A 32 5.08 2.32 -6.77
N ILE A 33 4.73 3.57 -6.46
CA ILE A 33 4.36 4.00 -5.11
C ILE A 33 3.12 3.24 -4.63
N ILE A 34 2.05 3.24 -5.43
CA ILE A 34 0.78 2.59 -5.03
C ILE A 34 0.96 1.09 -4.88
N LYS A 35 1.67 0.44 -5.80
CA LYS A 35 1.94 -1.00 -5.70
C LYS A 35 2.73 -1.35 -4.43
N THR A 36 3.72 -0.52 -4.09
CA THR A 36 4.53 -0.69 -2.87
C THR A 36 3.70 -0.47 -1.61
N LEU A 37 2.87 0.58 -1.55
CA LEU A 37 1.99 0.84 -0.42
C LEU A 37 0.96 -0.28 -0.23
N ARG A 38 0.40 -0.80 -1.32
CA ARG A 38 -0.51 -1.95 -1.31
C ARG A 38 0.16 -3.20 -0.74
N PHE A 39 1.39 -3.49 -1.18
CA PHE A 39 2.18 -4.58 -0.61
C PHE A 39 2.39 -4.39 0.89
N LEU A 40 2.82 -3.20 1.36
CA LEU A 40 3.04 -2.94 2.78
C LEU A 40 1.76 -3.10 3.61
N ALA A 41 0.63 -2.64 3.07
CA ALA A 41 -0.67 -2.79 3.71
C ALA A 41 -1.08 -4.26 3.82
N PHE A 42 -0.93 -5.03 2.75
CA PHE A 42 -1.17 -6.48 2.76
C PHE A 42 -0.23 -7.19 3.75
N TYR A 43 1.08 -6.91 3.66
CA TYR A 43 2.13 -7.56 4.45
C TYR A 43 1.91 -7.36 5.96
N HIS A 44 1.51 -6.16 6.39
CA HIS A 44 1.28 -5.86 7.80
C HIS A 44 -0.17 -5.96 8.26
N GLY A 45 -1.11 -6.32 7.38
CA GLY A 45 -2.54 -6.33 7.69
C GLY A 45 -3.12 -4.94 7.98
N ALA A 46 -2.64 -3.90 7.30
CA ALA A 46 -3.08 -2.53 7.49
C ALA A 46 -4.26 -2.16 6.59
N THR A 47 -5.05 -1.17 7.02
CA THR A 47 -5.92 -0.42 6.11
C THR A 47 -5.10 0.69 5.43
N LEU A 48 -5.28 0.87 4.13
CA LEU A 48 -4.59 1.89 3.33
C LEU A 48 -5.59 2.88 2.74
N LEU A 49 -5.30 4.18 2.88
CA LEU A 49 -6.12 5.22 2.27
C LEU A 49 -5.29 6.39 1.74
N SER A 50 -5.83 7.08 0.73
CA SER A 50 -5.32 8.36 0.26
C SER A 50 -6.13 9.53 0.84
N TYR A 51 -5.47 10.65 1.09
CA TYR A 51 -6.08 11.87 1.61
C TYR A 51 -5.40 13.12 1.03
N SER A 52 -6.19 14.17 0.78
CA SER A 52 -5.70 15.53 0.62
C SER A 52 -6.71 16.52 1.19
N GLU A 53 -6.30 17.74 1.49
CA GLU A 53 -7.23 18.78 1.96
C GLU A 53 -8.29 19.12 0.90
N LYS A 54 -7.93 19.06 -0.39
CA LYS A 54 -8.84 19.32 -1.52
C LYS A 54 -9.76 18.14 -1.85
N GLN A 55 -9.40 16.94 -1.40
CA GLN A 55 -10.17 15.71 -1.58
C GLN A 55 -10.23 14.98 -0.25
N GLU A 56 -11.12 15.46 0.62
CA GLU A 56 -11.35 14.81 1.90
C GLU A 56 -11.79 13.36 1.68
N SER A 57 -11.12 12.44 2.36
CA SER A 57 -11.53 11.05 2.39
C SER A 57 -12.51 10.86 3.52
N VAL A 58 -13.79 10.65 3.19
CA VAL A 58 -14.83 10.26 4.16
C VAL A 58 -14.37 9.04 4.98
N TYR A 59 -13.54 8.19 4.39
CA TYR A 59 -13.03 6.97 5.00
C TYR A 59 -11.95 7.21 6.07
N LEU A 60 -11.24 8.34 6.08
CA LEU A 60 -10.20 8.61 7.09
C LEU A 60 -10.80 8.72 8.49
N LYS A 61 -11.90 9.46 8.63
CA LYS A 61 -12.60 9.59 9.93
C LYS A 61 -13.12 8.23 10.41
N SER A 62 -13.75 7.46 9.51
CA SER A 62 -14.21 6.10 9.82
C SER A 62 -13.07 5.17 10.21
N ALA A 63 -11.91 5.25 9.55
CA ALA A 63 -10.75 4.44 9.88
C ALA A 63 -10.17 4.79 11.25
N ILE A 64 -10.08 6.08 11.60
CA ILE A 64 -9.66 6.50 12.94
C ILE A 64 -10.65 6.02 14.01
N HIS A 65 -11.96 6.16 13.77
CA HIS A 65 -12.97 5.67 14.70
C HIS A 65 -12.90 4.14 14.87
N HIS A 66 -12.64 3.40 13.79
CA HIS A 66 -12.43 1.96 13.88
C HIS A 66 -11.21 1.61 14.75
N LEU A 67 -10.08 2.30 14.59
CA LEU A 67 -8.91 2.08 15.43
C LEU A 67 -9.15 2.37 16.92
N LEU A 68 -9.95 3.39 17.23
CA LEU A 68 -10.17 3.85 18.61
C LEU A 68 -11.32 3.15 19.33
N PHE A 69 -12.37 2.79 18.60
CA PHE A 69 -13.66 2.35 19.15
C PHE A 69 -14.19 1.05 18.52
N ASP A 70 -13.41 0.40 17.65
CA ASP A 70 -13.78 -0.83 16.95
C ASP A 70 -15.10 -0.72 16.16
N THR A 71 -15.39 0.47 15.62
CA THR A 71 -16.57 0.69 14.77
C THR A 71 -16.42 0.02 13.41
N ASN A 72 -17.51 -0.39 12.78
CA ASN A 72 -17.45 -0.99 11.44
C ASN A 72 -16.84 -0.06 10.38
N LEU A 73 -15.87 -0.59 9.63
CA LEU A 73 -15.36 0.05 8.41
C LEU A 73 -16.30 -0.21 7.23
N PRO A 74 -16.48 0.77 6.32
CA PRO A 74 -17.25 0.57 5.10
C PRO A 74 -16.72 -0.59 4.26
N GLU A 75 -17.59 -1.53 3.91
CA GLU A 75 -17.28 -2.60 2.97
C GLU A 75 -17.25 -2.04 1.55
N LYS A 76 -16.08 -2.07 0.93
CA LYS A 76 -15.89 -1.59 -0.44
C LYS A 76 -14.82 -2.42 -1.11
N GLN A 77 -15.02 -2.67 -2.41
CA GLN A 77 -13.97 -3.26 -3.23
C GLN A 77 -12.70 -2.41 -3.17
N PRO A 78 -11.51 -3.02 -3.06
CA PRO A 78 -10.27 -2.28 -2.98
C PRO A 78 -10.12 -1.40 -4.22
N GLN A 79 -9.90 -0.09 -4.01
CA GLN A 79 -9.58 0.82 -5.11
C GLN A 79 -8.12 0.62 -5.50
N ILE A 80 -7.88 -0.08 -6.60
CA ILE A 80 -6.52 -0.40 -7.09
C ILE A 80 -6.06 0.51 -8.24
N ASP A 81 -6.94 1.36 -8.77
CA ASP A 81 -6.61 2.30 -9.85
C ASP A 81 -5.73 3.44 -9.30
N TYR A 82 -4.51 3.54 -9.83
CA TYR A 82 -3.53 4.54 -9.39
C TYR A 82 -3.93 5.99 -9.70
N GLN A 83 -4.98 6.21 -10.47
CA GLN A 83 -5.53 7.53 -10.77
C GLN A 83 -6.60 7.97 -9.78
N LYS A 84 -7.13 7.03 -8.97
CA LYS A 84 -8.21 7.27 -8.02
C LYS A 84 -7.67 7.23 -6.59
N PRO A 85 -8.25 8.02 -5.66
CA PRO A 85 -7.88 7.95 -4.25
C PRO A 85 -8.03 6.52 -3.72
N LEU A 86 -7.01 6.03 -3.02
CA LEU A 86 -7.00 4.68 -2.48
C LEU A 86 -7.95 4.55 -1.29
N TYR A 87 -8.63 3.41 -1.23
CA TYR A 87 -9.25 2.86 -0.03
C TYR A 87 -9.17 1.34 -0.13
N ILE A 88 -8.41 0.74 0.77
CA ILE A 88 -8.19 -0.70 0.85
C ILE A 88 -8.28 -1.07 2.31
N LYS A 89 -9.34 -1.81 2.65
CA LYS A 89 -9.55 -2.30 4.01
C LYS A 89 -8.57 -3.45 4.28
N SER A 90 -8.11 -3.55 5.52
CA SER A 90 -7.31 -4.72 5.91
C SER A 90 -8.04 -6.03 5.57
N GLY A 91 -7.32 -6.96 4.94
CA GLY A 91 -7.85 -8.25 4.48
C GLY A 91 -8.66 -8.20 3.17
N SER A 92 -8.87 -7.04 2.54
CA SER A 92 -9.63 -6.93 1.28
C SER A 92 -8.77 -7.02 0.02
N ASP A 93 -7.44 -7.01 0.14
CA ASP A 93 -6.48 -7.10 -0.97
C ASP A 93 -5.77 -8.46 -0.93
N THR A 94 -5.24 -8.92 -2.06
CA THR A 94 -4.51 -10.18 -2.15
C THR A 94 -3.17 -10.01 -2.87
N LEU A 95 -2.20 -10.88 -2.58
CA LEU A 95 -0.88 -10.80 -3.21
C LEU A 95 -0.96 -10.98 -4.73
N GLU A 96 -1.89 -11.80 -5.22
CA GLU A 96 -2.15 -11.98 -6.65
C GLU A 96 -2.64 -10.68 -7.31
N GLN A 97 -3.50 -9.92 -6.60
CA GLN A 97 -4.01 -8.62 -7.07
C GLN A 97 -2.98 -7.50 -6.94
N VAL A 98 -2.06 -7.57 -5.98
CA VAL A 98 -0.92 -6.65 -5.87
C VAL A 98 0.07 -6.93 -6.99
N GLY A 99 0.35 -8.21 -7.27
CA GLY A 99 1.31 -8.67 -8.26
C GLY A 99 2.76 -8.57 -7.78
N PRO A 100 3.74 -8.91 -8.65
CA PRO A 100 5.15 -8.97 -8.27
C PRO A 100 5.74 -7.58 -7.97
N PRO A 101 6.87 -7.48 -7.24
CA PRO A 101 7.58 -6.21 -7.06
C PRO A 101 7.87 -5.51 -8.41
N PRO A 102 7.90 -4.17 -8.47
CA PRO A 102 8.09 -3.41 -9.71
C PRO A 102 9.57 -3.40 -10.18
N ILE A 103 10.14 -4.59 -10.38
CA ILE A 103 11.49 -4.81 -10.93
C ILE A 103 11.46 -5.87 -12.03
N PRO A 104 12.44 -5.88 -12.95
CA PRO A 104 12.54 -6.92 -13.96
C PRO A 104 12.72 -8.33 -13.37
N GLU A 105 12.14 -9.33 -14.02
CA GLU A 105 12.12 -10.71 -13.52
C GLU A 105 13.51 -11.36 -13.39
N TYR A 106 14.47 -10.96 -14.25
CA TYR A 106 15.85 -11.43 -14.15
C TYR A 106 16.52 -10.98 -12.84
N GLU A 107 16.24 -9.77 -12.38
CA GLU A 107 16.76 -9.23 -11.12
C GLU A 107 16.04 -9.80 -9.90
N LEU A 108 14.79 -10.22 -10.06
CA LEU A 108 14.06 -10.92 -9.02
C LEU A 108 14.76 -12.24 -8.65
N GLY A 109 15.44 -12.87 -9.63
CA GLY A 109 16.26 -14.07 -9.45
C GLY A 109 17.34 -13.92 -8.39
N ASP A 110 18.06 -12.80 -8.42
CA ASP A 110 19.17 -12.51 -7.52
C ASP A 110 18.71 -12.19 -6.09
N LEU A 111 17.43 -11.81 -5.92
CA LEU A 111 16.84 -11.41 -4.66
C LEU A 111 16.01 -12.52 -3.98
N ARG A 112 15.93 -13.72 -4.57
CA ARG A 112 15.04 -14.82 -4.11
C ARG A 112 15.30 -15.30 -2.68
N GLU A 113 16.51 -15.14 -2.17
CA GLU A 113 16.85 -15.57 -0.81
C GLU A 113 16.43 -14.57 0.27
N GLN A 114 16.08 -13.34 -0.12
CA GLN A 114 15.73 -12.27 0.82
C GLN A 114 14.31 -12.42 1.37
N THR A 115 13.95 -11.58 2.34
CA THR A 115 12.56 -11.48 2.81
C THR A 115 11.71 -10.71 1.79
N PRO A 116 10.39 -10.95 1.69
CA PRO A 116 9.52 -10.19 0.79
C PRO A 116 9.70 -8.68 0.97
N LEU A 117 9.73 -8.20 2.22
CA LEU A 117 9.96 -6.79 2.54
C LEU A 117 11.29 -6.25 1.98
N ALA A 118 12.38 -7.02 2.06
CA ALA A 118 13.67 -6.61 1.53
C ALA A 118 13.65 -6.48 -0.01
N VAL A 119 12.98 -7.41 -0.70
CA VAL A 119 12.80 -7.35 -2.16
C VAL A 119 12.00 -6.11 -2.58
N TRP A 120 10.88 -5.85 -1.91
CA TRP A 120 10.06 -4.67 -2.20
C TRP A 120 10.78 -3.35 -1.89
N ARG A 121 11.57 -3.33 -0.81
CA ARG A 121 12.43 -2.19 -0.48
C ARG A 121 13.46 -1.95 -1.58
N ALA A 122 14.19 -2.98 -2.02
CA ALA A 122 15.17 -2.86 -3.09
C ALA A 122 14.54 -2.33 -4.39
N ALA A 123 13.37 -2.87 -4.75
CA ALA A 123 12.60 -2.41 -5.91
C ALA A 123 12.22 -0.92 -5.84
N TYR A 124 11.75 -0.47 -4.69
CA TYR A 124 11.38 0.93 -4.47
C TYR A 124 12.61 1.85 -4.54
N CYS A 125 13.67 1.51 -3.81
CA CYS A 125 14.89 2.32 -3.71
C CYS A 125 15.65 2.45 -5.03
N LYS A 126 15.46 1.51 -5.96
CA LYS A 126 16.01 1.62 -7.32
C LYS A 126 15.36 2.74 -8.13
N ARG A 127 14.05 2.99 -7.94
CA ARG A 127 13.30 4.01 -8.69
C ARG A 127 13.41 5.39 -8.07
N PHE A 128 13.48 5.45 -6.74
CA PHE A 128 13.49 6.69 -5.97
C PHE A 128 14.82 6.82 -5.21
N PRO A 129 15.60 7.91 -5.44
CA PRO A 129 16.83 8.17 -4.68
C PRO A 129 16.57 8.09 -3.17
N GLN A 130 17.56 7.55 -2.44
CA GLN A 130 17.53 7.54 -0.99
C GLN A 130 18.25 8.79 -0.50
N GLU A 131 17.61 9.54 0.40
CA GLU A 131 18.22 10.66 1.12
C GLU A 131 19.08 10.17 2.29
#